data_AF-A0A1Z8UUH1-F1
#
_entry.id   AF-A0A1Z8UUH1-F1
#
_cell.length_a   1.000
_cell.length_b   1.000
_cell.length_c   1.000
_cell.angle_alpha   90.00
_cell.angle_beta   90.00
_cell.angle_gamma   90.00
#
_symmetry.space_group_name_H-M   'P 1'
#
loop_
_entity.id
_entity.type
_entity.pdbx_description
1 polymer ?
#
loop_
_entity_poly.entity_id
_entity_poly.type
_entity_poly.pdbx_seq_one_letter_code
_entity_poly.pdbx_strand_id
1 'polypeptide(L)' 'MLYLLKKVDKEFHVLENSTGLNLYITSNEEEAQRMVNALNAGSGFDGYTPNFFVKEVSQKKRQLKSCLL' A
#
# COMPACT_ATOMS: atom_id res chain seq x y z
N MET A 1 12.04 0.29 14.68
CA MET A 1 11.52 0.01 13.33
C MET A 1 10.18 0.69 13.16
N LEU A 2 9.88 1.19 11.96
CA LEU A 2 8.65 1.94 11.67
C LEU A 2 7.48 1.02 11.38
N TYR A 3 7.75 -0.14 10.80
CA TYR A 3 6.75 -1.15 10.45
C TYR A 3 7.04 -2.47 11.17
N LEU A 4 5.99 -3.19 11.53
CA LEU A 4 6.06 -4.45 12.26
C LEU A 4 5.17 -5.52 11.66
N LEU A 5 5.58 -6.78 11.84
CA LEU A 5 4.80 -7.95 11.47
C LEU A 5 4.01 -8.46 12.68
N LYS A 6 2.72 -8.74 12.51
CA LYS A 6 1.88 -9.36 13.52
C LYS A 6 1.12 -10.54 12.94
N LYS A 7 1.21 -11.70 13.57
CA LYS A 7 0.38 -12.86 13.23
C LYS A 7 -0.98 -12.72 13.91
N VAL A 8 -2.05 -12.85 13.13
CA VAL A 8 -3.44 -12.82 13.59
C VAL A 8 -4.12 -14.05 13.00
N ASP A 9 -4.49 -15.01 13.85
CA ASP A 9 -5.05 -16.31 13.44
C ASP A 9 -4.19 -17.03 12.38
N LYS A 10 -4.67 -17.05 11.13
CA LYS A 10 -4.03 -17.68 9.97
C LYS A 10 -3.39 -16.68 9.00
N GLU A 11 -3.38 -15.41 9.36
CA GLU A 11 -2.91 -14.31 8.51
C GLU A 11 -1.74 -13.56 9.18
N PHE A 12 -1.02 -12.83 8.35
CA PHE A 12 0.12 -12.01 8.70
C PHE A 12 -0.16 -10.57 8.29
N HIS A 13 -0.13 -9.69 9.27
CA HIS A 13 -0.48 -8.29 9.14
C HIS A 13 0.77 -7.43 9.26
N VAL A 14 0.96 -6.53 8.30
CA VAL A 14 2.02 -5.53 8.31
C VAL A 14 1.44 -4.22 8.80
N LEU A 15 1.93 -3.75 9.95
CA LEU A 15 1.38 -2.61 10.66
C LEU A 15 2.39 -1.47 10.74
N GLU A 16 1.92 -0.23 10.65
CA GLU A 16 2.70 0.93 11.08
C GLU A 16 2.74 0.98 12.62
N ASN A 17 3.93 1.08 13.19
CA ASN A 17 4.15 0.95 14.64
C ASN A 17 3.55 2.11 15.45
N SER A 18 3.57 3.33 14.91
CA SER A 18 3.10 4.54 15.61
C SER A 18 1.58 4.63 15.69
N THR A 19 0.87 4.17 14.66
CA THR A 19 -0.59 4.32 14.52
C THR A 19 -1.33 3.00 14.71
N GLY A 20 -0.64 1.86 14.57
CA GLY A 20 -1.27 0.55 14.47
C GLY A 20 -2.03 0.33 13.16
N LEU A 21 -1.84 1.20 12.16
CA LEU A 21 -2.53 1.09 10.87
C LEU A 21 -2.08 -0.17 10.12
N ASN A 22 -3.05 -0.93 9.63
CA ASN A 22 -2.80 -2.14 8.84
C ASN A 22 -2.59 -1.76 7.38
N LEU A 23 -1.39 -1.99 6.88
CA LEU A 23 -0.96 -1.60 5.54
C LEU A 23 -1.10 -2.73 4.53
N TYR A 24 -0.93 -3.97 5.00
CA TYR A 24 -0.91 -5.14 4.15
C TYR A 24 -1.26 -6.40 4.95
N ILE A 25 -2.07 -7.27 4.35
CA ILE A 25 -2.51 -8.54 4.93
C ILE A 25 -2.24 -9.63 3.89
N THR A 26 -1.63 -10.73 4.32
CA THR A 26 -1.45 -11.93 3.50
C THR A 26 -1.49 -13.18 4.39
N SER A 27 -1.82 -14.33 3.81
CA SER A 27 -1.68 -15.63 4.48
C SER A 27 -0.26 -16.20 4.37
N ASN A 28 0.63 -15.56 3.60
CA ASN A 28 2.00 -16.02 3.37
C ASN A 28 3.01 -15.25 4.25
N GLU A 29 3.65 -15.96 5.18
CA GLU A 29 4.62 -15.39 6.12
C GLU A 29 5.84 -14.77 5.41
N GLU A 30 6.40 -15.45 4.40
CA GLU A 30 7.58 -14.97 3.69
C GLU A 30 7.30 -13.66 2.96
N GLU A 31 6.12 -13.55 2.36
CA GLU A 31 5.67 -12.34 1.65
C GLU A 31 5.51 -11.18 2.63
N ALA A 32 4.88 -11.41 3.78
CA ALA A 32 4.70 -10.41 4.82
C ALA A 32 6.04 -9.94 5.42
N GLN A 33 6.98 -10.88 5.62
CA GLN A 33 8.32 -10.56 6.11
C GLN A 33 9.13 -9.76 5.09
N ARG A 34 9.05 -10.11 3.80
CA ARG A 34 9.67 -9.32 2.71
C ARG A 34 9.11 -7.91 2.70
N MET A 35 7.80 -7.74 2.82
CA MET A 35 7.13 -6.43 2.87
C MET A 35 7.62 -5.58 4.05
N VAL A 36 7.65 -6.12 5.26
CA VAL A 36 8.14 -5.40 6.45
C VAL A 36 9.60 -4.98 6.31
N ASN A 37 10.45 -5.85 5.77
CA ASN A 37 11.86 -5.55 5.57
C ASN A 37 12.05 -4.45 4.52
N ALA A 38 11.30 -4.52 3.41
CA ALA A 38 11.35 -3.54 2.34
C ALA A 38 10.91 -2.15 2.85
N LEU A 39 9.75 -2.08 3.53
CA LEU A 39 9.24 -0.83 4.09
C LEU A 39 10.17 -0.22 5.15
N ASN A 40 10.76 -1.04 6.03
CA ASN A 40 11.74 -0.55 7.01
C ASN A 40 13.08 -0.14 6.37
N ALA A 41 13.42 -0.67 5.19
CA ALA A 41 14.55 -0.20 4.39
C ALA A 41 14.25 1.08 3.59
N GLY A 42 13.03 1.62 3.71
CA GLY A 42 12.60 2.81 2.99
C GLY A 42 12.12 2.54 1.58
N SER A 43 11.83 1.27 1.22
CA SER A 43 11.10 1.00 -0.01
C SER A 43 9.72 1.65 0.08
N GLY A 44 9.23 2.16 -1.05
CA GLY A 44 7.81 2.45 -1.18
C GLY A 44 6.97 1.17 -1.16
N PHE A 45 5.69 1.29 -1.49
CA PHE A 45 4.76 0.17 -1.51
C PHE A 45 4.85 -0.73 -2.76
N ASP A 46 5.86 -0.56 -3.62
CA ASP A 46 6.07 -1.36 -4.85
C ASP A 46 4.80 -1.57 -5.70
N GLY A 47 4.04 -0.49 -5.95
CA GLY A 47 2.77 -0.54 -6.67
C GLY A 47 1.54 -0.94 -5.82
N TYR A 48 1.75 -1.49 -4.62
CA TYR A 48 0.72 -1.76 -3.61
C TYR A 48 0.32 -0.51 -2.81
N THR A 49 0.03 0.59 -3.50
CA THR A 49 -0.44 1.81 -2.82
C THR A 49 -1.79 1.50 -2.17
N PRO A 50 -1.92 1.55 -0.83
CA PRO A 50 -3.20 1.26 -0.18
C PRO A 50 -4.27 2.23 -0.66
N ASN A 51 -5.50 1.75 -0.85
CA ASN A 51 -6.59 2.55 -1.41
C ASN A 51 -6.85 3.87 -0.65
N PHE A 52 -6.53 3.96 0.64
CA PHE A 52 -6.64 5.20 1.42
C PHE A 52 -5.75 6.35 0.91
N PHE A 53 -4.64 6.04 0.22
CA PHE A 53 -3.78 7.06 -0.41
C PHE A 53 -4.31 7.52 -1.78
N VAL A 54 -5.22 6.76 -2.39
CA VAL A 54 -5.78 7.09 -3.70
C VAL A 54 -6.99 7.98 -3.48
N LYS A 55 -6.83 9.30 -3.68
CA LYS A 55 -7.99 10.19 -3.82
C LYS A 55 -8.82 9.71 -5.01
N GLU A 56 -10.10 9.42 -4.81
CA GLU A 56 -11.03 9.17 -5.91
C GLU A 56 -11.12 10.41 -6.80
N VAL A 57 -10.34 10.42 -7.88
CA VAL A 57 -10.46 11.44 -8.92
C VAL A 57 -11.63 11.06 -9.80
N SER A 58 -12.76 11.74 -9.63
CA SER A 58 -13.87 11.67 -10.59
C SER A 58 -13.33 12.09 -11.96
N GLN A 59 -13.16 11.13 -12.86
CA GLN A 59 -12.66 11.36 -14.22
C GLN A 59 -13.69 12.18 -14.99
N LYS A 60 -13.65 13.52 -14.88
CA LYS A 60 -14.31 14.37 -15.87
C LYS A 60 -13.60 14.14 -17.20
N LYS A 61 -14.24 13.44 -18.14
CA LYS A 61 -13.75 13.29 -19.52
C LYS A 61 -13.37 14.67 -20.06
N ARG A 62 -12.08 14.94 -20.20
CA ARG A 62 -11.60 16.12 -20.91
C ARG A 62 -11.90 15.90 -22.39
N GLN A 63 -12.92 16.59 -22.89
CA GLN A 63 -13.22 16.64 -24.31
C GLN A 63 -12.16 17.52 -24.98
N LEU A 64 -11.14 16.89 -25.55
CA LEU A 64 -10.13 17.56 -26.36
C LEU A 64 -10.83 18.09 -27.62
N LYS A 65 -11.00 19.41 -27.72
CA LYS A 65 -11.32 20.04 -29.00
C LYS A 65 -10.03 20.02 -29.83
N SER A 66 -10.02 19.28 -30.93
CA SER A 66 -8.91 19.35 -31.89
C SER A 66 -8.88 20.78 -32.47
N CYS A 67 -7.73 21.42 -32.39
CA CYS A 67 -7.45 22.59 -33.19
C CYS A 67 -7.03 22.06 -34.56
N LEU A 68 -7.90 22.16 -35.57
CA LEU A 68 -7.49 21.99 -36.97
C LEU A 68 -6.68 23.24 -37.36
N LEU A 69 -5.48 23.00 -37.89
CA LEU A 69 -4.68 23.96 -38.67
C LEU A 69 -5.09 23.89 -40.14
#